data_AF-A0A2D7AEF8-F1
#
_entry.id   AF-A0A2D7AEF8-F1
#
_cell.length_a   1.000
_cell.length_b   1.000
_cell.length_c   1.000
_cell.angle_alpha   90.00
_cell.angle_beta   90.00
_cell.angle_gamma   90.00
#
_symmetry.space_group_name_H-M   'P 1'
#
loop_
_entity.id
_entity.type
_entity.pdbx_description
1 polymer ?
#
loop_
_entity_poly.entity_id
_entity_poly.type
_entity_poly.pdbx_seq_one_letter_code
_entity_poly.pdbx_strand_id
1 'polypeptide(L)'
;MACGPSEAQQSSDQITTASGYTPEINPNPGAPVQIVKFSDYQCPACKFFVPIEQKIKEDYGDQVSIVTKHFPLSMHPYAHVASRSAEAARKQGKYKEMHDKIFEGQEVWSKGNAERLFIGYAEEIGLDTEVFTADMNSAEMNQIVMEQRKEGVRMGVNATPTFYINGIKVENNPQTYMGFKVLIDRELD
;
A
#
# COMPACT_ATOMS: atom_id res chain seq x y z
N MET A 1 7.96 -45.13 5.04
CA MET A 1 8.77 -43.96 5.45
C MET A 1 8.66 -42.94 4.34
N ALA A 2 7.87 -41.89 4.54
CA ALA A 2 7.82 -40.75 3.63
C ALA A 2 8.10 -39.49 4.48
N CYS A 3 9.14 -38.75 4.08
CA CYS A 3 9.49 -37.45 4.63
C CYS A 3 8.29 -36.50 4.48
N GLY A 4 7.81 -35.96 5.61
CA GLY A 4 6.93 -34.80 5.60
C GLY A 4 7.71 -33.54 5.21
N PRO A 5 7.02 -32.49 4.72
CA PRO A 5 7.67 -31.23 4.41
C PRO A 5 8.17 -30.54 5.69
N SER A 6 9.31 -29.87 5.55
CA SER A 6 10.07 -29.15 6.60
C SER A 6 9.25 -28.05 7.28
N GLU A 7 9.36 -27.97 8.61
CA GLU A 7 8.70 -26.99 9.50
C GLU A 7 9.01 -25.51 9.14
N ALA A 8 10.06 -25.24 8.36
CA ALA A 8 10.45 -23.88 7.97
C ALA A 8 9.53 -23.23 6.90
N GLN A 9 8.84 -24.02 6.08
CA GLN A 9 7.95 -23.49 5.03
C GLN A 9 6.52 -23.23 5.54
N GLN A 10 6.12 -23.86 6.64
CA GLN A 10 4.80 -23.64 7.24
C GLN A 10 4.73 -22.35 8.06
N SER A 11 5.86 -21.81 8.54
CA SER A 11 5.87 -20.59 9.36
C SER A 11 5.82 -19.31 8.53
N SER A 12 6.46 -19.26 7.35
CA SER A 12 6.43 -18.08 6.48
C SER A 12 5.02 -17.84 5.95
N ASP A 13 4.38 -18.85 5.35
CA ASP A 13 3.08 -18.69 4.67
C ASP A 13 1.93 -18.33 5.63
N GLN A 14 1.98 -18.82 6.88
CA GLN A 14 1.00 -18.45 7.91
C GLN A 14 1.24 -17.04 8.47
N ILE A 15 2.50 -16.62 8.58
CA ILE A 15 2.82 -15.24 8.96
C ILE A 15 2.41 -14.30 7.83
N THR A 16 2.75 -14.60 6.58
CA THR A 16 2.40 -13.82 5.37
C THR A 16 0.88 -13.61 5.26
N THR A 17 0.07 -14.67 5.44
CA THR A 17 -1.40 -14.56 5.39
C THR A 17 -2.02 -13.88 6.63
N ALA A 18 -1.47 -14.08 7.83
CA ALA A 18 -1.97 -13.45 9.06
C ALA A 18 -1.53 -11.99 9.24
N SER A 19 -0.41 -11.57 8.64
CA SER A 19 0.12 -10.20 8.70
C SER A 19 -0.25 -9.32 7.50
N GLY A 20 -1.10 -9.84 6.61
CA GLY A 20 -1.65 -9.05 5.51
C GLY A 20 -0.82 -9.02 4.24
N TYR A 21 0.12 -9.93 4.06
CA TYR A 21 0.81 -10.08 2.79
C TYR A 21 -0.01 -11.04 1.92
N THR A 22 -0.86 -10.52 1.04
CA THR A 22 -1.41 -11.34 -0.05
C THR A 22 -0.41 -11.31 -1.21
N PRO A 23 -0.09 -12.45 -1.84
CA PRO A 23 0.91 -12.52 -2.93
C PRO A 23 0.62 -11.56 -4.09
N GLU A 24 -0.66 -11.27 -4.35
CA GLU A 24 -1.11 -10.42 -5.46
C GLU A 24 -0.65 -8.96 -5.37
N ILE A 25 -0.41 -8.44 -4.16
CA ILE A 25 -0.03 -7.03 -3.93
C ILE A 25 1.39 -6.88 -3.38
N ASN A 26 2.08 -7.99 -3.14
CA ASN A 26 3.41 -8.02 -2.56
C ASN A 26 4.47 -8.14 -3.67
N PRO A 27 5.19 -7.06 -4.00
CA PRO A 27 6.10 -7.06 -5.15
C PRO A 27 7.29 -8.00 -4.97
N ASN A 28 7.67 -8.32 -3.73
CA ASN A 28 8.68 -9.33 -3.43
C ASN A 28 8.33 -10.06 -2.12
N PRO A 29 7.58 -11.19 -2.16
CA PRO A 29 7.25 -11.95 -0.96
C PRO A 29 8.44 -12.67 -0.32
N GLY A 30 9.58 -12.78 -1.01
CA GLY A 30 10.80 -13.38 -0.49
C GLY A 30 11.76 -12.38 0.15
N ALA A 31 11.41 -11.09 0.26
CA ALA A 31 12.28 -10.13 0.91
C ALA A 31 12.39 -10.47 2.42
N PRO A 32 13.60 -10.46 3.01
CA PRO A 32 13.80 -10.66 4.44
C PRO A 32 12.99 -9.70 5.31
N VAL A 33 12.81 -8.46 4.83
CA VAL A 33 12.04 -7.44 5.53
C VAL A 33 10.80 -7.08 4.72
N GLN A 34 9.66 -7.36 5.32
CA GLN A 34 8.36 -7.09 4.76
C GLN A 34 7.75 -5.90 5.52
N ILE A 35 7.34 -4.86 4.80
CA ILE A 35 6.69 -3.67 5.36
C ILE A 35 5.27 -3.55 4.78
N VAL A 36 4.23 -3.59 5.62
CA VAL A 36 2.87 -3.16 5.25
C VAL A 36 2.62 -1.75 5.75
N LYS A 37 2.15 -0.88 4.86
CA LYS A 37 1.64 0.45 5.19
C LYS A 37 0.14 0.50 4.93
N PHE A 38 -0.67 0.63 5.97
CA PHE A 38 -2.06 1.04 5.81
C PHE A 38 -2.12 2.55 5.60
N SER A 39 -2.67 2.97 4.47
CA SER A 39 -2.57 4.33 3.96
C SER A 39 -3.90 4.87 3.46
N ASP A 40 -4.05 6.17 3.59
CA ASP A 40 -5.15 6.95 3.06
C ASP A 40 -4.56 8.02 2.13
N TYR A 41 -4.95 8.01 0.86
CA TYR A 41 -4.43 8.93 -0.14
C TYR A 41 -4.73 10.41 0.14
N GLN A 42 -5.75 10.73 0.94
CA GLN A 42 -6.12 12.11 1.30
C GLN A 42 -5.48 12.56 2.62
N CYS A 43 -4.84 11.63 3.35
CA CYS A 43 -4.13 11.94 4.59
C CYS A 43 -2.79 12.66 4.30
N PRO A 44 -2.56 13.88 4.83
CA PRO A 44 -1.28 14.59 4.64
C PRO A 44 -0.10 13.85 5.26
N ALA A 45 -0.31 13.16 6.39
CA ALA A 45 0.73 12.34 6.99
C ALA A 45 1.12 11.19 6.06
N CYS A 46 0.18 10.54 5.36
CA CYS A 46 0.53 9.50 4.39
C CYS A 46 1.40 10.03 3.24
N LYS A 47 1.10 11.24 2.72
CA LYS A 47 1.92 11.91 1.71
C LYS A 47 3.35 12.18 2.23
N PHE A 48 3.49 12.58 3.49
CA PHE A 48 4.79 12.86 4.10
C PHE A 48 5.75 11.66 4.09
N PHE A 49 5.26 10.43 4.21
CA PHE A 49 6.12 9.24 4.23
C PHE A 49 6.55 8.75 2.85
N VAL A 50 5.93 9.20 1.76
CA VAL A 50 6.25 8.72 0.40
C VAL A 50 7.75 8.87 0.05
N PRO A 51 8.42 10.01 0.30
CA PRO A 51 9.86 10.13 0.03
C PRO A 51 10.72 9.24 0.95
N ILE A 52 10.26 8.96 2.17
CA ILE A 52 10.97 8.07 3.10
C ILE A 52 10.93 6.63 2.57
N GLU A 53 9.77 6.19 2.09
CA GLU A 53 9.59 4.86 1.49
C GLU A 53 10.40 4.68 0.22
N GLN A 54 10.46 5.72 -0.62
CA GLN A 54 11.33 5.73 -1.81
C GLN A 54 12.79 5.56 -1.40
N LYS A 55 13.25 6.30 -0.38
CA LYS A 55 14.63 6.19 0.10
C LYS A 55 14.95 4.82 0.69
N ILE A 56 14.00 4.19 1.41
CA ILE A 56 14.12 2.80 1.87
C ILE A 56 14.28 1.87 0.67
N LYS A 57 13.45 2.00 -0.36
CA LYS A 57 13.54 1.11 -1.52
C LYS A 57 14.86 1.28 -2.29
N GLU A 58 15.37 2.51 -2.38
CA GLU A 58 16.68 2.82 -2.98
C GLU A 58 17.83 2.14 -2.22
N ASP A 59 17.83 2.20 -0.88
CA ASP A 59 18.98 1.74 -0.09
C ASP A 59 18.99 0.23 0.17
N TYR A 60 17.82 -0.41 0.28
CA TYR A 60 17.72 -1.84 0.60
C TYR A 60 17.43 -2.73 -0.61
N GLY A 61 16.95 -2.16 -1.73
CA GLY A 61 16.65 -2.91 -2.95
C GLY A 61 15.68 -4.07 -2.67
N ASP A 62 16.08 -5.28 -3.04
CA ASP A 62 15.25 -6.49 -2.89
C ASP A 62 15.24 -7.06 -1.47
N GLN A 63 16.03 -6.51 -0.54
CA GLN A 63 15.99 -6.92 0.86
C GLN A 63 14.72 -6.44 1.58
N VAL A 64 14.07 -5.41 1.04
CA VAL A 64 12.84 -4.83 1.57
C VAL A 64 11.72 -4.85 0.53
N SER A 65 10.56 -5.36 0.93
CA SER A 65 9.29 -5.20 0.19
C SER A 65 8.37 -4.27 0.96
N ILE A 66 7.84 -3.24 0.28
CA ILE A 66 6.85 -2.32 0.85
C ILE A 66 5.52 -2.53 0.13
N VAL A 67 4.48 -2.85 0.89
CA VAL A 67 3.11 -3.03 0.41
C VAL A 67 2.25 -1.92 0.98
N THR A 68 1.62 -1.13 0.12
CA THR A 68 0.58 -0.18 0.55
C THR A 68 -0.79 -0.83 0.49
N LYS A 69 -1.51 -0.79 1.61
CA LYS A 69 -2.92 -1.18 1.74
C LYS A 69 -3.81 0.02 1.95
N HIS A 70 -4.97 0.00 1.31
CA HIS A 70 -5.96 1.08 1.40
C HIS A 70 -6.69 1.04 2.72
N PHE A 71 -6.69 2.18 3.39
CA PHE A 71 -7.43 2.41 4.62
C PHE A 71 -8.11 3.79 4.57
N PRO A 72 -9.06 4.02 3.63
CA PRO A 72 -9.75 5.30 3.53
C PRO A 72 -10.51 5.59 4.82
N LEU A 73 -10.21 6.75 5.40
CA LEU A 73 -10.83 7.26 6.62
C LEU A 73 -12.14 7.97 6.25
N SER A 74 -13.17 7.82 7.09
CA SER A 74 -14.50 8.38 6.82
C SER A 74 -14.54 9.92 6.76
N MET A 75 -13.56 10.58 7.39
CA MET A 75 -13.39 12.05 7.35
C MET A 75 -12.80 12.55 6.03
N HIS A 76 -12.31 11.66 5.17
CA HIS A 76 -11.69 12.00 3.89
C HIS A 76 -12.61 11.60 2.73
N PRO A 77 -13.41 12.54 2.21
CA PRO A 77 -14.48 12.22 1.25
C PRO A 77 -13.98 11.65 -0.08
N TYR A 78 -12.74 11.92 -0.47
CA TYR A 78 -12.15 11.48 -1.73
C TYR A 78 -11.16 10.31 -1.58
N ALA A 79 -10.82 9.92 -0.35
CA ALA A 79 -9.86 8.83 -0.10
C ALA A 79 -10.31 7.49 -0.70
N HIS A 80 -11.61 7.20 -0.65
CA HIS A 80 -12.16 5.96 -1.19
C HIS A 80 -12.04 5.90 -2.72
N VAL A 81 -12.35 6.99 -3.42
CA VAL A 81 -12.21 7.04 -4.89
C VAL A 81 -10.74 7.10 -5.34
N ALA A 82 -9.86 7.75 -4.57
CA ALA A 82 -8.42 7.68 -4.80
C ALA A 82 -7.89 6.24 -4.67
N SER A 83 -8.34 5.49 -3.67
CA SER A 83 -7.98 4.08 -3.48
C SER A 83 -8.42 3.21 -4.66
N ARG A 84 -9.67 3.36 -5.11
CA ARG A 84 -10.19 2.66 -6.30
C ARG A 84 -9.46 3.05 -7.59
N SER A 85 -9.05 4.31 -7.71
CA SER A 85 -8.27 4.80 -8.87
C SER A 85 -6.91 4.10 -8.95
N ALA A 86 -6.23 3.95 -7.82
CA ALA A 86 -4.98 3.21 -7.77
C ALA A 86 -5.18 1.73 -8.16
N GLU A 87 -6.21 1.06 -7.63
CA GLU A 87 -6.54 -0.33 -8.00
C GLU A 87 -6.91 -0.49 -9.49
N ALA A 88 -7.68 0.45 -10.04
CA ALA A 88 -8.01 0.45 -11.47
C ALA A 88 -6.76 0.57 -12.34
N ALA A 89 -5.81 1.43 -11.96
CA ALA A 89 -4.52 1.53 -12.64
C ALA A 89 -3.66 0.25 -12.51
N ARG A 90 -3.79 -0.50 -11.39
CA ARG A 90 -3.10 -1.78 -11.22
C ARG A 90 -3.55 -2.81 -12.26
N LYS A 91 -4.84 -2.87 -12.62
CA LYS A 91 -5.34 -3.79 -13.65
C LYS A 91 -4.70 -3.56 -15.02
N GLN A 92 -4.18 -2.35 -15.25
CA GLN A 92 -3.47 -1.98 -16.47
C GLN A 92 -1.94 -1.88 -16.26
N GLY A 93 -1.41 -2.37 -15.14
CA GLY A 93 0.04 -2.42 -14.88
C GLY A 93 0.68 -1.09 -14.49
N LYS A 94 -0.11 -0.05 -14.16
CA LYS A 94 0.36 1.32 -13.83
C LYS A 94 0.05 1.74 -12.40
N TYR A 95 0.04 0.79 -11.47
CA TYR A 95 -0.25 1.08 -10.06
C TYR A 95 0.70 2.12 -9.49
N LYS A 96 2.01 1.95 -9.71
CA LYS A 96 3.02 2.83 -9.11
C LYS A 96 2.87 4.26 -9.64
N GLU A 97 2.72 4.41 -10.95
CA GLU A 97 2.57 5.72 -11.59
C GLU A 97 1.31 6.44 -11.12
N MET A 98 0.19 5.73 -11.00
CA MET A 98 -1.05 6.31 -10.45
C MET A 98 -0.92 6.63 -8.96
N HIS A 99 -0.30 5.76 -8.17
CA HIS A 99 -0.03 5.99 -6.75
C HIS A 99 0.76 7.28 -6.53
N ASP A 100 1.85 7.45 -7.28
CA ASP A 100 2.70 8.64 -7.23
C ASP A 100 1.91 9.89 -7.64
N LYS A 101 1.20 9.86 -8.77
CA LYS A 101 0.36 10.98 -9.25
C LYS A 101 -0.73 11.40 -8.25
N ILE A 102 -1.39 10.44 -7.61
CA ILE A 102 -2.39 10.73 -6.57
C ILE A 102 -1.73 11.46 -5.39
N PHE A 103 -0.58 11.00 -4.89
CA PHE A 103 0.08 11.70 -3.78
C PHE A 103 0.66 13.06 -4.16
N GLU A 104 1.24 13.19 -5.36
CA GLU A 104 1.73 14.46 -5.91
C GLU A 104 0.60 15.50 -5.97
N GLY A 105 -0.54 15.10 -6.54
CA GLY A 105 -1.71 15.95 -6.72
C GLY A 105 -2.57 16.16 -5.47
N GLN A 106 -2.22 15.59 -4.31
CA GLN A 106 -3.07 15.52 -3.11
C GLN A 106 -3.74 16.84 -2.75
N GLU A 107 -2.97 17.93 -2.72
CA GLU A 107 -3.46 19.25 -2.31
C GLU A 107 -4.50 19.83 -3.28
N VAL A 108 -4.46 19.42 -4.55
CA VAL A 108 -5.35 19.90 -5.60
C VAL A 108 -6.65 19.10 -5.59
N TRP A 109 -6.59 17.78 -5.75
CA TRP A 109 -7.81 16.96 -5.84
C TRP A 109 -8.55 16.85 -4.51
N SER A 110 -7.88 17.06 -3.36
CA SER A 110 -8.55 17.10 -2.05
C SER A 110 -9.55 18.24 -1.92
N LYS A 111 -9.45 19.28 -2.76
CA LYS A 111 -10.36 20.44 -2.77
C LYS A 111 -11.63 20.17 -3.59
N GLY A 112 -11.67 19.12 -4.39
CA GLY A 112 -12.80 18.77 -5.25
C GLY A 112 -12.38 18.22 -6.61
N ASN A 113 -13.37 17.74 -7.38
CA ASN A 113 -13.19 17.18 -8.72
C ASN A 113 -12.20 15.99 -8.80
N ALA A 114 -12.04 15.23 -7.71
CA ALA A 114 -11.03 14.19 -7.61
C ALA A 114 -11.13 13.14 -8.74
N GLU A 115 -12.33 12.64 -9.03
CA GLU A 115 -12.55 11.68 -10.13
C GLU A 115 -12.07 12.20 -11.48
N ARG A 116 -12.41 13.45 -11.84
CA ARG A 116 -11.98 14.06 -13.09
C ARG A 116 -10.46 14.19 -13.16
N LEU A 117 -9.82 14.56 -12.06
CA LEU A 117 -8.37 14.67 -11.99
C LEU A 117 -7.68 13.30 -12.09
N PHE A 118 -8.25 12.26 -11.48
CA PHE A 118 -7.73 10.90 -11.60
C PHE A 118 -7.86 10.32 -13.00
N ILE A 119 -8.93 10.63 -13.72
CA ILE A 119 -9.05 10.29 -15.16
C ILE A 119 -7.97 11.03 -15.98
N GLY A 120 -7.70 12.30 -15.65
CA GLY A 120 -6.59 13.05 -16.26
C GLY A 120 -5.22 12.42 -15.97
N TYR A 121 -4.98 11.98 -14.74
CA TYR A 121 -3.74 11.26 -14.40
C TYR A 121 -3.63 9.92 -15.15
N ALA A 122 -4.75 9.21 -15.35
CA ALA A 122 -4.79 7.99 -16.12
C ALA A 122 -4.36 8.25 -17.58
N GLU A 123 -4.86 9.32 -18.19
CA GLU A 123 -4.44 9.77 -19.53
C GLU A 123 -2.94 10.09 -19.57
N GLU A 124 -2.44 10.87 -18.61
CA GLU A 124 -1.02 11.28 -18.53
C GLU A 124 -0.06 10.08 -18.43
N ILE A 125 -0.45 9.02 -17.72
CA ILE A 125 0.38 7.82 -17.54
C ILE A 125 0.13 6.74 -18.61
N GLY A 126 -0.68 7.06 -19.62
CA GLY A 126 -0.92 6.23 -20.81
C GLY A 126 -1.87 5.06 -20.60
N LEU A 127 -2.85 5.21 -19.69
CA LEU A 127 -3.92 4.22 -19.52
C LEU A 127 -5.03 4.39 -20.55
N ASP A 128 -5.73 3.29 -20.82
CA ASP A 128 -7.04 3.36 -21.45
C ASP A 128 -8.02 3.96 -20.43
N THR A 129 -8.45 5.20 -20.70
CA THR A 129 -9.29 5.98 -19.79
C THR A 129 -10.72 5.47 -19.71
N GLU A 130 -11.24 4.80 -20.76
CA GLU A 130 -12.57 4.19 -20.72
C GLU A 130 -12.54 2.95 -19.82
N VAL A 131 -11.57 2.06 -20.00
CA VAL A 131 -11.36 0.89 -19.13
C VAL A 131 -11.07 1.32 -17.70
N PHE A 132 -10.19 2.31 -17.51
CA PHE A 132 -9.87 2.85 -16.18
C PHE A 132 -11.10 3.40 -15.48
N THR A 133 -11.93 4.19 -16.18
CA THR A 133 -13.14 4.79 -15.60
C THR A 133 -14.18 3.74 -15.23
N ALA A 134 -14.34 2.71 -16.07
CA ALA A 134 -15.21 1.58 -15.78
C ALA A 134 -14.73 0.79 -14.55
N ASP A 135 -13.44 0.45 -14.50
CA ASP A 135 -12.84 -0.28 -13.39
C ASP A 135 -12.91 0.52 -12.08
N MET A 136 -12.52 1.80 -12.10
CA MET A 136 -12.58 2.70 -10.95
C MET A 136 -13.98 2.71 -10.32
N ASN A 137 -15.03 2.64 -11.13
CA ASN A 137 -16.44 2.66 -10.71
C ASN A 137 -17.06 1.27 -10.48
N SER A 138 -16.28 0.20 -10.66
CA SER A 138 -16.77 -1.16 -10.50
C SER A 138 -16.99 -1.56 -9.02
N ALA A 139 -17.89 -2.51 -8.82
CA ALA A 139 -18.07 -3.17 -7.53
C ALA A 139 -16.80 -3.95 -7.09
N GLU A 140 -16.03 -4.44 -8.06
CA GLU A 140 -14.76 -5.15 -7.84
C GLU A 140 -13.73 -4.26 -7.13
N MET A 141 -13.44 -3.06 -7.67
CA MET A 141 -12.48 -2.15 -7.04
C MET A 141 -12.95 -1.68 -5.66
N ASN A 142 -14.25 -1.44 -5.51
CA ASN A 142 -14.84 -1.15 -4.21
C ASN A 142 -14.64 -2.30 -3.21
N GLN A 143 -14.86 -3.55 -3.63
CA GLN A 143 -14.68 -4.71 -2.78
C GLN A 143 -13.23 -4.85 -2.33
N ILE A 144 -12.25 -4.74 -3.24
CA ILE A 144 -10.81 -4.81 -2.94
C ILE A 144 -10.43 -3.78 -1.88
N VAL A 145 -10.81 -2.50 -2.07
CA VAL A 145 -10.52 -1.42 -1.11
C VAL A 145 -11.15 -1.70 0.25
N MET A 146 -12.40 -2.16 0.26
CA MET A 146 -13.12 -2.43 1.51
C MET A 146 -12.60 -3.66 2.25
N GLU A 147 -12.10 -4.67 1.54
CA GLU A 147 -11.44 -5.84 2.15
C GLU A 147 -10.11 -5.46 2.80
N GLN A 148 -9.27 -4.67 2.13
CA GLN A 148 -8.03 -4.15 2.71
C GLN A 148 -8.32 -3.29 3.95
N ARG A 149 -9.34 -2.42 3.89
CA ARG A 149 -9.77 -1.63 5.06
C ARG A 149 -10.23 -2.52 6.21
N LYS A 150 -11.08 -3.52 5.95
CA LYS A 150 -11.56 -4.47 6.97
C LYS A 150 -10.40 -5.24 7.60
N GLU A 151 -9.42 -5.61 6.80
CA GLU A 151 -8.20 -6.24 7.28
C GLU A 151 -7.40 -5.34 8.22
N GLY A 152 -7.19 -4.07 7.85
CA GLY A 152 -6.55 -3.11 8.75
C GLY A 152 -7.28 -2.99 10.08
N VAL A 153 -8.62 -2.97 10.07
CA VAL A 153 -9.42 -2.95 11.31
C VAL A 153 -9.15 -4.20 12.16
N ARG A 154 -9.10 -5.39 11.54
CA ARG A 154 -8.77 -6.66 12.24
C ARG A 154 -7.35 -6.64 12.82
N MET A 155 -6.42 -5.98 12.16
CA MET A 155 -5.03 -5.83 12.61
C MET A 155 -4.83 -4.71 13.64
N GLY A 156 -5.89 -3.98 14.03
CA GLY A 156 -5.80 -2.90 15.01
C GLY A 156 -5.32 -1.56 14.44
N VAL A 157 -5.52 -1.34 13.14
CA VAL A 157 -5.32 -0.03 12.50
C VAL A 157 -6.48 0.89 12.88
N ASN A 158 -6.15 2.02 13.49
CA ASN A 158 -7.09 3.05 13.91
C ASN A 158 -6.74 4.45 13.38
N ALA A 159 -5.60 4.60 12.70
CA ALA A 159 -5.14 5.84 12.08
C ALA A 159 -4.24 5.53 10.88
N THR A 160 -4.03 6.52 10.01
CA THR A 160 -3.11 6.43 8.87
C THR A 160 -2.03 7.50 8.94
N PRO A 161 -0.78 7.20 8.54
CA PRO A 161 -0.32 5.86 8.16
C PRO A 161 -0.13 4.97 9.40
N THR A 162 -0.33 3.66 9.25
CA THR A 162 0.11 2.65 10.23
C THR A 162 1.03 1.67 9.51
N PHE A 163 2.22 1.45 10.07
CA PHE A 163 3.21 0.53 9.51
C PHE A 163 3.26 -0.77 10.32
N TYR A 164 3.52 -1.87 9.63
CA TYR A 164 3.89 -3.16 10.20
C TYR A 164 5.19 -3.60 9.54
N ILE A 165 6.16 -4.06 10.33
CA ILE A 165 7.42 -4.65 9.84
C ILE A 165 7.43 -6.10 10.28
N ASN A 166 7.54 -7.04 9.33
CA ASN A 166 7.45 -8.49 9.55
C ASN A 166 6.23 -8.91 10.40
N GLY A 167 5.11 -8.19 10.22
CA GLY A 167 3.85 -8.43 10.92
C GLY A 167 3.73 -7.80 12.30
N ILE A 168 4.78 -7.15 12.80
CA ILE A 168 4.77 -6.41 14.06
C ILE A 168 4.42 -4.95 13.80
N LYS A 169 3.41 -4.43 14.52
CA LYS A 169 2.96 -3.05 14.41
C LYS A 169 4.06 -2.09 14.90
N VAL A 170 4.31 -1.04 14.13
CA VAL A 170 5.18 0.07 14.54
C VAL A 170 4.35 1.04 15.38
N GLU A 171 4.54 1.03 16.70
CA GLU A 171 3.74 1.85 17.62
C GLU A 171 3.97 3.36 17.43
N ASN A 172 5.21 3.76 17.14
CA ASN A 172 5.59 5.15 16.87
C ASN A 172 6.32 5.23 15.54
N ASN A 173 5.59 5.58 14.48
CA ASN A 173 6.16 5.70 13.14
C ASN A 173 7.33 6.70 13.15
N PRO A 174 8.57 6.28 12.84
CA PRO A 174 9.69 7.19 12.77
C PRO A 174 9.46 8.24 11.68
N GLN A 175 9.57 9.52 12.00
CA GLN A 175 9.35 10.61 11.05
C GLN A 175 10.57 10.86 10.14
N THR A 176 11.56 9.97 10.15
CA THR A 176 12.81 10.11 9.41
C THR A 176 13.24 8.77 8.82
N TYR A 177 13.95 8.83 7.69
CA TYR A 177 14.59 7.67 7.09
C TYR A 177 15.50 6.92 8.08
N MET A 178 16.32 7.65 8.85
CA MET A 178 17.23 7.04 9.82
C MET A 178 16.49 6.22 10.88
N GLY A 179 15.31 6.67 11.31
CA GLY A 179 14.51 5.93 12.27
C GLY A 179 13.97 4.61 11.70
N PHE A 180 13.53 4.60 10.44
CA PHE A 180 13.17 3.34 9.77
C PHE A 180 14.37 2.45 9.54
N LYS A 181 15.52 3.02 9.17
CA LYS A 181 16.77 2.27 8.98
C LYS A 181 17.13 1.44 10.21
N VAL A 182 17.05 2.01 11.41
CA VAL A 182 17.30 1.26 12.66
C VAL A 182 16.35 0.07 12.83
N LEU A 183 15.08 0.22 12.44
CA LEU A 183 14.09 -0.86 12.53
C LEU A 183 14.35 -1.95 11.48
N ILE A 184 14.72 -1.56 10.26
CA ILE A 184 14.99 -2.48 9.15
C ILE A 184 16.29 -3.26 9.39
N ASP A 185 17.37 -2.58 9.77
CA ASP A 185 18.67 -3.21 10.02
C ASP A 185 18.56 -4.29 11.10
N ARG A 186 17.77 -4.05 12.15
CA ARG A 186 17.50 -5.03 13.22
C ARG A 186 16.88 -6.33 12.72
N GLU A 187 16.12 -6.30 11.62
CA GLU A 187 15.47 -7.48 11.04
C GLU A 187 16.37 -8.19 10.00
N LEU A 188 17.50 -7.57 9.63
CA LEU A 188 18.47 -8.11 8.67
C LEU A 188 19.71 -8.74 9.34
N ASP A 189 19.95 -8.43 10.62
CA ASP A 189 21.03 -9.00 11.45
C ASP A 189 20.69 -10.41 11.97
#